data_AF-A0A925C2J0-F1
#
_entry.id   AF-A0A925C2J0-F1
#
_cell.length_a   1.000
_cell.length_b   1.000
_cell.length_c   1.000
_cell.angle_alpha   90.00
_cell.angle_beta   90.00
_cell.angle_gamma   90.00
#
_symmetry.space_group_name_H-M   'P 1'
#
loop_
_entity.id
_entity.type
_entity.pdbx_description
1 polymer ?
#
loop_
_entity_poly.entity_id
_entity_poly.type
_entity_poly.pdbx_seq_one_letter_code
_entity_poly.pdbx_strand_id
1 'polypeptide(L)'
;DVQTDEFKPLQLHLPITGKPSQVPRIVSAGIAQSKYVADSTYASTEPRRRFLWLEFAEPLLNKNDAYFIRMLAYSPDPLLAQWKGEMLKAPQELPLPISAEDIRIISPQHTDDKAGLNAMQELTPANKSKVHFLVPLPPGMHASSAELFGFFTYEIRVGHKKGWCTAQSRFGRQLRTTGVQHPTPQLFCIVNRNEKHIMVTAPYAQTVFNGADVTTKPPRTQLWALLYAQVKRADDREYRNVLLDDQLFVRQRPAVDPATGARKFNSNTDGIQYGITGWKNKDVEKMLIELGLPIDSNLSVLTVEMLPTYEKFWSKSPLTANDNPTFSRVNPGLGLLNLKQGMSIQYFKNAVGEVDKGATERQQKLEAQRQLRMEEGFINQAQGEEWIRPLTAELGSQRILRTSTLVPVPEICCSE
;
A
#
# COMPACT_ATOMS: atom_id res chain seq x y z
N ASP A 1 -65.55 52.02 19.38
CA ASP A 1 -64.47 51.81 18.41
C ASP A 1 -64.10 50.33 18.35
N VAL A 2 -64.45 49.67 17.25
CA VAL A 2 -63.96 48.32 16.97
C VAL A 2 -62.51 48.48 16.52
N GLN A 3 -61.60 48.10 17.42
CA GLN A 3 -60.17 48.12 17.17
C GLN A 3 -59.87 47.03 16.13
N THR A 4 -59.89 47.38 14.85
CA THR A 4 -59.41 46.52 13.78
C THR A 4 -57.90 46.52 13.83
N ASP A 5 -57.32 45.57 14.59
CA ASP A 5 -55.89 45.32 14.55
C ASP A 5 -55.46 45.08 13.10
N GLU A 6 -54.39 45.76 12.68
CA GLU A 6 -53.79 45.59 11.36
C GLU A 6 -53.44 44.11 11.13
N PHE A 7 -54.02 43.52 10.09
CA PHE A 7 -53.80 42.13 9.71
C PHE A 7 -52.35 41.97 9.24
N LYS A 8 -51.43 41.65 10.15
CA LYS A 8 -50.04 41.35 9.78
C LYS A 8 -50.00 40.00 9.07
N PRO A 9 -49.60 39.93 7.79
CA PRO A 9 -49.48 38.65 7.12
C PRO A 9 -48.37 37.82 7.79
N LEU A 10 -48.76 36.71 8.40
CA LEU A 10 -47.82 35.70 8.90
C LEU A 10 -47.21 34.98 7.69
N GLN A 11 -45.92 35.20 7.47
CA GLN A 11 -45.17 34.51 6.42
C GLN A 11 -44.43 33.32 7.05
N LEU A 12 -44.78 32.11 6.63
CA LEU A 12 -44.17 30.87 7.10
C LEU A 12 -43.49 30.16 5.93
N HIS A 13 -42.18 29.98 6.00
CA HIS A 13 -41.45 29.13 5.07
C HIS A 13 -41.58 27.67 5.53
N LEU A 14 -41.83 26.76 4.59
CA LEU A 14 -41.92 25.32 4.85
C LEU A 14 -40.66 24.62 4.32
N PRO A 15 -40.20 23.54 4.97
CA PRO A 15 -39.10 22.75 4.46
C PRO A 15 -39.51 22.01 3.18
N ILE A 16 -38.52 21.76 2.33
CA ILE A 16 -38.68 20.91 1.16
C ILE A 16 -39.00 19.48 1.64
N THR A 17 -40.12 18.94 1.16
CA THR A 17 -40.58 17.57 1.43
C THR A 17 -40.52 16.67 0.18
N GLY A 18 -40.19 17.22 -0.99
CA GLY A 18 -39.91 16.43 -2.19
C GLY A 18 -38.48 15.89 -2.19
N LYS A 19 -38.29 14.63 -2.55
CA LYS A 19 -36.95 14.06 -2.79
C LYS A 19 -36.40 14.55 -4.14
N PRO A 20 -35.08 14.71 -4.30
CA PRO A 20 -34.48 14.89 -5.62
C PRO A 20 -34.91 13.77 -6.58
N SER A 21 -35.41 14.15 -7.76
CA SER A 21 -35.90 13.22 -8.78
C SER A 21 -34.77 12.63 -9.64
N GLN A 22 -33.65 13.34 -9.76
CA GLN A 22 -32.50 12.91 -10.53
C GLN A 22 -31.86 11.67 -9.91
N VAL A 23 -31.65 10.64 -10.74
CA VAL A 23 -30.96 9.41 -10.35
C VAL A 23 -29.50 9.50 -10.83
N PRO A 24 -28.51 9.24 -9.95
CA PRO A 24 -27.12 9.21 -10.38
C PRO A 24 -26.90 8.08 -11.40
N ARG A 25 -26.14 8.37 -12.46
CA ARG A 25 -25.69 7.39 -13.46
C ARG A 25 -24.20 7.60 -13.73
N ILE A 26 -23.37 6.65 -13.31
CA ILE A 26 -21.92 6.67 -13.53
C ILE A 26 -21.64 6.22 -14.97
N VAL A 27 -20.81 6.96 -15.69
CA VAL A 27 -20.37 6.62 -17.06
C VAL A 27 -18.90 6.21 -17.08
N SER A 28 -18.09 6.83 -16.23
CA SER A 28 -16.66 6.53 -16.13
C SER A 28 -16.17 6.69 -14.69
N ALA A 29 -15.04 6.05 -14.41
CA ALA A 29 -14.32 6.18 -13.16
C ALA A 29 -12.83 6.09 -13.42
N GLY A 30 -12.03 6.68 -12.54
CA GLY A 30 -10.58 6.60 -12.64
C GLY A 30 -9.85 7.13 -11.43
N ILE A 31 -8.53 7.24 -11.55
CA ILE A 31 -7.66 7.76 -10.50
C ILE A 31 -7.21 9.17 -10.86
N ALA A 32 -7.53 10.13 -10.01
CA ALA A 32 -7.05 11.49 -10.10
C ALA A 32 -5.75 11.58 -9.29
N GLN A 33 -4.74 12.21 -9.87
CA GLN A 33 -3.43 12.33 -9.24
C GLN A 33 -3.00 13.81 -9.20
N SER A 34 -2.37 14.25 -8.11
CA SER A 34 -1.74 15.57 -8.03
C SER A 34 -0.65 15.73 -9.10
N LYS A 35 -0.16 16.95 -9.32
CA LYS A 35 0.93 17.19 -10.29
C LYS A 35 2.13 16.27 -9.98
N TYR A 36 2.77 15.78 -11.04
CA TYR A 36 4.05 15.08 -10.94
C TYR A 36 5.17 16.09 -10.70
N VAL A 37 5.97 15.86 -9.66
CA VAL A 37 7.08 16.74 -9.28
C VAL A 37 8.31 15.87 -9.09
N ALA A 38 9.34 16.17 -9.87
CA ALA A 38 10.68 15.58 -9.75
C ALA A 38 11.66 16.66 -9.31
N ASP A 39 12.79 16.26 -8.74
CA ASP A 39 13.90 17.15 -8.45
C ASP A 39 14.62 17.59 -9.74
N SER A 40 15.56 18.55 -9.61
CA SER A 40 16.26 19.13 -10.75
C SER A 40 17.13 18.14 -11.54
N THR A 41 17.62 17.09 -10.88
CA THR A 41 18.44 16.03 -11.46
C THR A 41 17.63 14.84 -11.94
N TYR A 42 16.32 14.84 -11.68
CA TYR A 42 15.40 13.73 -11.92
C TYR A 42 15.80 12.42 -11.19
N ALA A 43 16.50 12.52 -10.07
CA ALA A 43 16.90 11.39 -9.23
C ALA A 43 15.83 11.01 -8.19
N SER A 44 14.92 11.94 -7.87
CA SER A 44 13.85 11.73 -6.89
C SER A 44 12.53 12.36 -7.33
N THR A 45 11.41 11.83 -6.80
CA THR A 45 10.06 12.34 -7.09
C THR A 45 9.22 12.43 -5.83
N GLU A 46 8.33 13.43 -5.76
CA GLU A 46 7.41 13.58 -4.65
C GLU A 46 6.23 12.58 -4.71
N PRO A 47 5.72 12.11 -3.56
CA PRO A 47 4.53 11.27 -3.51
C PRO A 47 3.29 12.05 -4.00
N ARG A 48 2.53 11.45 -4.91
CA ARG A 48 1.32 12.07 -5.47
C ARG A 48 0.12 11.81 -4.56
N ARG A 49 -0.71 12.83 -4.35
CA ARG A 49 -2.05 12.64 -3.77
C ARG A 49 -2.92 11.96 -4.81
N ARG A 50 -3.56 10.85 -4.44
CA ARG A 50 -4.38 10.04 -5.34
C ARG A 50 -5.80 9.94 -4.80
N PHE A 51 -6.79 10.13 -5.66
CA PHE A 51 -8.21 10.03 -5.32
C PHE A 51 -8.95 9.23 -6.38
N LEU A 52 -9.96 8.47 -5.98
CA LEU A 52 -10.94 7.95 -6.92
C LEU A 52 -11.81 9.12 -7.41
N TRP A 53 -12.05 9.17 -8.72
CA TRP A 53 -13.05 10.08 -9.30
C TRP A 53 -14.12 9.30 -10.06
N LEU A 54 -15.32 9.88 -10.11
CA LEU A 54 -16.47 9.39 -10.86
C LEU A 54 -16.93 10.47 -11.84
N GLU A 55 -17.31 10.05 -13.04
CA GLU A 55 -18.03 10.88 -14.02
C GLU A 55 -19.49 10.43 -14.08
N PHE A 56 -20.39 11.38 -13.89
CA PHE A 56 -21.82 11.18 -14.05
C PHE A 56 -22.27 11.58 -15.46
N ALA A 57 -23.31 10.93 -15.95
CA ALA A 57 -23.78 11.13 -17.32
C ALA A 57 -24.28 12.56 -17.61
N GLU A 58 -24.80 13.22 -16.57
CA GLU A 58 -25.43 14.53 -16.67
C GLU A 58 -25.03 15.36 -15.45
N PRO A 59 -24.93 16.70 -15.59
CA PRO A 59 -24.72 17.57 -14.45
C PRO A 59 -25.94 17.53 -13.51
N LEU A 60 -25.75 18.02 -12.28
CA LEU A 60 -26.87 18.19 -11.34
C LEU A 60 -27.90 19.16 -11.92
N LEU A 61 -29.16 18.72 -11.99
CA LEU A 61 -30.27 19.53 -12.52
C LEU A 61 -30.56 20.72 -11.59
N ASN A 62 -30.52 20.50 -10.28
CA ASN A 62 -30.71 21.52 -9.26
C ASN A 62 -29.35 21.97 -8.69
N LYS A 63 -29.07 23.28 -8.74
CA LYS A 63 -27.83 23.88 -8.22
C LYS A 63 -27.69 23.81 -6.70
N ASN A 64 -28.79 23.55 -6.00
CA ASN A 64 -28.83 23.39 -4.55
C ASN A 64 -28.59 21.93 -4.11
N ASP A 65 -28.51 21.00 -5.07
CA ASP A 65 -28.23 19.60 -4.79
C ASP A 65 -26.73 19.31 -4.89
N ALA A 66 -26.34 18.16 -4.35
CA ALA A 66 -25.01 17.58 -4.48
C ALA A 66 -25.12 16.06 -4.62
N TYR A 67 -24.05 15.42 -5.08
CA TYR A 67 -23.95 13.98 -4.98
C TYR A 67 -23.39 13.59 -3.61
N PHE A 68 -23.98 12.57 -3.02
CA PHE A 68 -23.60 12.01 -1.73
C PHE A 68 -23.31 10.53 -1.87
N ILE A 69 -22.40 10.04 -1.04
CA ILE A 69 -21.95 8.65 -1.02
C ILE A 69 -21.88 8.11 0.41
N ARG A 70 -22.26 6.85 0.60
CA ARG A 70 -22.01 6.11 1.85
C ARG A 70 -21.51 4.70 1.56
N MET A 71 -20.58 4.24 2.38
CA MET A 71 -20.10 2.86 2.35
C MET A 71 -21.17 1.94 2.94
N LEU A 72 -21.46 0.84 2.25
CA LEU A 72 -22.37 -0.21 2.69
C LEU A 72 -21.62 -1.45 3.17
N ALA A 73 -20.55 -1.81 2.47
CA ALA A 73 -19.80 -3.04 2.73
C ALA A 73 -18.34 -2.91 2.28
N TYR A 74 -17.50 -3.80 2.82
CA TYR A 74 -16.10 -3.98 2.46
C TYR A 74 -15.80 -5.47 2.28
N SER A 75 -14.91 -5.79 1.34
CA SER A 75 -14.37 -7.13 1.12
C SER A 75 -12.88 -7.04 0.75
N PRO A 76 -12.01 -7.92 1.27
CA PRO A 76 -10.60 -7.94 0.90
C PRO A 76 -10.41 -8.32 -0.58
N ASP A 77 -9.27 -7.97 -1.18
CA ASP A 77 -8.97 -8.40 -2.54
C ASP A 77 -8.73 -9.91 -2.57
N PRO A 78 -9.53 -10.69 -3.33
CA PRO A 78 -9.37 -12.13 -3.41
C PRO A 78 -8.01 -12.55 -4.00
N LEU A 79 -7.35 -11.71 -4.80
CA LEU A 79 -6.04 -12.03 -5.34
C LEU A 79 -4.96 -11.99 -4.25
N LEU A 80 -5.09 -11.09 -3.28
CA LEU A 80 -4.15 -10.92 -2.17
C LEU A 80 -4.49 -11.81 -0.98
N ALA A 81 -5.78 -12.01 -0.71
CA ALA A 81 -6.28 -12.69 0.48
C ALA A 81 -6.14 -14.21 0.41
N GLN A 82 -5.89 -14.82 1.58
CA GLN A 82 -6.13 -16.23 1.82
C GLN A 82 -7.61 -16.42 2.13
N TRP A 83 -8.33 -17.05 1.20
CA TRP A 83 -9.78 -17.17 1.30
C TRP A 83 -10.18 -18.02 2.50
N LYS A 84 -11.17 -17.54 3.25
CA LYS A 84 -11.86 -18.25 4.33
C LYS A 84 -13.35 -18.20 4.07
N GLY A 85 -14.09 -19.22 4.51
CA GLY A 85 -15.53 -19.34 4.25
C GLY A 85 -16.36 -18.12 4.71
N GLU A 86 -15.94 -17.44 5.76
CA GLU A 86 -16.59 -16.22 6.27
C GLU A 86 -16.57 -15.06 5.26
N MET A 87 -15.52 -14.96 4.44
CA MET A 87 -15.36 -13.89 3.44
C MET A 87 -16.29 -14.07 2.25
N LEU A 88 -16.85 -15.27 2.05
CA LEU A 88 -17.79 -15.57 0.97
C LEU A 88 -19.22 -15.14 1.32
N LYS A 89 -19.48 -14.78 2.58
CA LYS A 89 -20.78 -14.29 3.03
C LYS A 89 -20.86 -12.78 2.82
N ALA A 90 -21.86 -12.35 2.05
CA ALA A 90 -22.13 -10.93 1.88
C ALA A 90 -22.52 -10.32 3.25
N PRO A 91 -21.88 -9.20 3.66
CA PRO A 91 -22.27 -8.51 4.87
C PRO A 91 -23.67 -7.89 4.72
N GLN A 92 -24.38 -7.77 5.84
CA GLN A 92 -25.69 -7.14 5.87
C GLN A 92 -25.55 -5.62 5.66
N GLU A 93 -26.23 -5.08 4.65
CA GLU A 93 -26.21 -3.65 4.36
C GLU A 93 -27.17 -2.90 5.29
N LEU A 94 -26.63 -1.93 6.04
CA LEU A 94 -27.43 -1.15 6.99
C LEU A 94 -28.37 -0.17 6.24
N PRO A 95 -29.60 0.05 6.75
CA PRO A 95 -30.49 1.07 6.21
C PRO A 95 -29.87 2.47 6.35
N LEU A 96 -30.39 3.43 5.58
CA LEU A 96 -29.92 4.82 5.64
C LEU A 96 -30.21 5.41 7.03
N PRO A 97 -29.21 5.95 7.76
CA PRO A 97 -29.37 6.42 9.13
C PRO A 97 -29.99 7.83 9.15
N ILE A 98 -31.25 7.95 8.73
CA ILE A 98 -32.04 9.18 8.77
C ILE A 98 -33.22 9.02 9.73
N SER A 99 -33.61 10.11 10.37
CA SER A 99 -34.80 10.14 11.23
C SER A 99 -36.07 9.88 10.41
N ALA A 100 -37.03 9.13 10.99
CA ALA A 100 -38.32 8.85 10.36
C ALA A 100 -39.14 10.14 10.14
N GLU A 101 -39.02 11.11 11.05
CA GLU A 101 -39.72 12.41 11.01
C GLU A 101 -41.23 12.31 10.73
N ASP A 102 -41.95 11.44 11.45
CA ASP A 102 -43.39 11.22 11.24
C ASP A 102 -44.22 12.51 11.39
N ILE A 103 -43.84 13.38 12.33
CA ILE A 103 -44.42 14.71 12.55
C ILE A 103 -43.30 15.73 12.72
N ARG A 104 -43.45 16.91 12.10
CA ARG A 104 -42.50 18.02 12.23
C ARG A 104 -43.21 19.32 12.57
N ILE A 105 -42.79 19.97 13.66
CA ILE A 105 -43.35 21.25 14.13
C ILE A 105 -42.51 22.40 13.55
N ILE A 106 -43.18 23.36 12.94
CA ILE A 106 -42.55 24.53 12.28
C ILE A 106 -43.11 25.79 12.93
N SER A 107 -42.21 26.56 13.53
CA SER A 107 -42.52 27.86 14.13
C SER A 107 -41.99 29.00 13.25
N PRO A 108 -42.55 30.23 13.38
CA PRO A 108 -41.94 31.42 12.80
C PRO A 108 -40.47 31.54 13.21
N GLN A 109 -39.62 32.02 12.29
CA GLN A 109 -38.16 32.18 12.46
C GLN A 109 -37.35 30.88 12.68
N HIS A 110 -37.93 29.70 12.46
CA HIS A 110 -37.17 28.44 12.51
C HIS A 110 -36.10 28.42 11.41
N THR A 111 -34.85 28.14 11.79
CA THR A 111 -33.70 28.04 10.87
C THR A 111 -33.55 26.63 10.30
N ASP A 112 -32.84 26.51 9.18
CA ASP A 112 -32.49 25.21 8.59
C ASP A 112 -31.61 24.37 9.55
N ASP A 113 -32.16 23.26 10.02
CA ASP A 113 -31.52 22.33 10.94
C ASP A 113 -30.63 21.28 10.24
N LYS A 114 -30.56 21.31 8.91
CA LYS A 114 -29.77 20.38 8.08
C LYS A 114 -30.09 18.91 8.38
N ALA A 115 -31.35 18.62 8.69
CA ALA A 115 -31.79 17.27 9.04
C ALA A 115 -31.32 16.21 8.02
N GLY A 116 -30.71 15.14 8.53
CA GLY A 116 -30.22 14.01 7.73
C GLY A 116 -28.95 14.27 6.90
N LEU A 117 -28.38 15.48 6.89
CA LEU A 117 -27.23 15.81 6.02
C LEU A 117 -26.00 14.92 6.27
N ASN A 118 -25.73 14.58 7.53
CA ASN A 118 -24.57 13.78 7.93
C ASN A 118 -24.77 12.26 7.73
N ALA A 119 -25.91 11.81 7.19
CA ALA A 119 -26.15 10.39 6.93
C ALA A 119 -25.32 9.85 5.76
N MET A 120 -24.79 10.73 4.90
CA MET A 120 -23.92 10.40 3.77
C MET A 120 -22.81 11.44 3.63
N GLN A 121 -21.69 11.08 3.02
CA GLN A 121 -20.59 12.00 2.74
C GLN A 121 -20.79 12.70 1.39
N GLU A 122 -20.51 14.00 1.31
CA GLU A 122 -20.59 14.75 0.06
C GLU A 122 -19.41 14.40 -0.88
N LEU A 123 -19.70 14.22 -2.17
CA LEU A 123 -18.70 14.10 -3.22
C LEU A 123 -18.13 15.48 -3.59
N THR A 124 -16.82 15.58 -3.82
CA THR A 124 -16.18 16.88 -4.11
C THR A 124 -16.19 17.17 -5.62
N PRO A 125 -16.88 18.23 -6.10
CA PRO A 125 -16.92 18.55 -7.53
C PRO A 125 -15.56 19.02 -8.06
N ALA A 126 -15.27 18.73 -9.33
CA ALA A 126 -14.12 19.28 -10.02
C ALA A 126 -14.30 20.77 -10.35
N ASN A 127 -13.21 21.56 -10.30
CA ASN A 127 -13.27 23.00 -10.54
C ASN A 127 -13.75 23.40 -11.95
N LYS A 128 -13.40 22.61 -12.97
CA LYS A 128 -13.66 22.92 -14.39
C LYS A 128 -14.76 22.06 -15.03
N SER A 129 -15.20 20.99 -14.35
CA SER A 129 -16.14 20.02 -14.89
C SER A 129 -17.36 19.90 -13.98
N LYS A 130 -18.55 19.88 -14.58
CA LYS A 130 -19.83 19.76 -13.86
C LYS A 130 -20.26 18.30 -13.63
N VAL A 131 -19.51 17.35 -14.18
CA VAL A 131 -19.86 15.93 -14.17
C VAL A 131 -18.81 15.06 -13.47
N HIS A 132 -17.62 15.60 -13.17
CA HIS A 132 -16.54 14.87 -12.50
C HIS A 132 -16.50 15.22 -11.02
N PHE A 133 -16.42 14.20 -10.18
CA PHE A 133 -16.41 14.34 -8.72
C PHE A 133 -15.37 13.41 -8.10
N LEU A 134 -14.65 13.90 -7.08
CA LEU A 134 -13.77 13.09 -6.25
C LEU A 134 -14.57 12.37 -5.16
N VAL A 135 -14.23 11.11 -4.95
CA VAL A 135 -14.81 10.25 -3.92
C VAL A 135 -14.02 10.40 -2.62
N PRO A 136 -14.64 10.82 -1.51
CA PRO A 136 -13.97 10.83 -0.21
C PRO A 136 -13.68 9.40 0.25
N LEU A 137 -12.65 9.24 1.08
CA LEU A 137 -12.42 7.98 1.77
C LEU A 137 -13.58 7.68 2.76
N PRO A 138 -13.86 6.41 3.06
CA PRO A 138 -14.78 6.08 4.14
C PRO A 138 -14.39 6.74 5.47
N PRO A 139 -15.36 7.06 6.34
CA PRO A 139 -15.05 7.67 7.63
C PRO A 139 -14.16 6.73 8.45
N GLY A 140 -13.14 7.29 9.12
CA GLY A 140 -12.16 6.52 9.88
C GLY A 140 -11.02 5.91 9.04
N MET A 141 -11.04 6.08 7.72
CA MET A 141 -9.95 5.67 6.84
C MET A 141 -9.05 6.83 6.41
N HIS A 142 -7.81 6.51 6.07
CA HIS A 142 -6.79 7.43 5.57
C HIS A 142 -6.01 6.79 4.41
N ALA A 143 -5.20 7.57 3.69
CA ALA A 143 -4.53 7.11 2.45
C ALA A 143 -3.54 5.94 2.64
N SER A 144 -3.14 5.63 3.87
CA SER A 144 -2.26 4.51 4.24
C SER A 144 -3.02 3.30 4.80
N SER A 145 -4.36 3.34 4.86
CA SER A 145 -5.20 2.24 5.39
C SER A 145 -5.04 0.97 4.55
N ALA A 146 -4.83 -0.17 5.20
CA ALA A 146 -4.69 -1.47 4.53
C ALA A 146 -5.98 -1.92 3.83
N GLU A 147 -7.14 -1.46 4.30
CA GLU A 147 -8.44 -1.70 3.66
C GLU A 147 -8.51 -1.13 2.23
N LEU A 148 -7.63 -0.17 1.87
CA LEU A 148 -7.57 0.37 0.51
C LEU A 148 -7.04 -0.64 -0.53
N PHE A 149 -6.50 -1.79 -0.09
CA PHE A 149 -6.23 -2.89 -1.00
C PHE A 149 -7.49 -3.65 -1.42
N GLY A 150 -8.57 -3.60 -0.64
CA GLY A 150 -9.81 -4.31 -0.92
C GLY A 150 -10.81 -3.53 -1.77
N PHE A 151 -12.04 -4.04 -1.77
CA PHE A 151 -13.16 -3.54 -2.54
C PHE A 151 -14.28 -3.05 -1.62
N PHE A 152 -14.92 -1.97 -2.05
CA PHE A 152 -16.02 -1.33 -1.34
C PHE A 152 -17.33 -1.47 -2.12
N THR A 153 -18.42 -1.58 -1.39
CA THR A 153 -19.76 -1.36 -1.91
C THR A 153 -20.24 -0.01 -1.44
N TYR A 154 -20.63 0.84 -2.40
CA TYR A 154 -21.16 2.16 -2.13
C TYR A 154 -22.61 2.28 -2.55
N GLU A 155 -23.27 3.19 -1.85
CA GLU A 155 -24.52 3.77 -2.28
C GLU A 155 -24.31 5.26 -2.56
N ILE A 156 -24.75 5.69 -3.74
CA ILE A 156 -24.66 7.07 -4.21
C ILE A 156 -26.07 7.61 -4.44
N ARG A 157 -26.33 8.83 -3.98
CA ARG A 157 -27.62 9.53 -4.14
C ARG A 157 -27.39 10.98 -4.54
N VAL A 158 -28.34 11.56 -5.27
CA VAL A 158 -28.48 13.02 -5.33
C VAL A 158 -29.19 13.46 -4.06
N GLY A 159 -28.71 14.53 -3.41
CA GLY A 159 -29.29 15.05 -2.18
C GLY A 159 -29.35 16.57 -2.14
N HIS A 160 -30.32 17.12 -1.40
CA HIS A 160 -30.41 18.56 -1.15
C HIS A 160 -29.24 18.99 -0.23
N LYS A 161 -28.31 19.79 -0.76
CA LYS A 161 -27.19 20.34 0.02
C LYS A 161 -27.54 21.68 0.65
N LYS A 162 -28.24 22.54 -0.11
CA LYS A 162 -28.66 23.88 0.30
C LYS A 162 -30.18 23.94 0.40
N GLY A 163 -30.66 24.69 1.39
CA GLY A 163 -32.08 24.89 1.62
C GLY A 163 -32.62 23.96 2.71
N TRP A 164 -33.63 24.47 3.40
CA TRP A 164 -34.28 23.76 4.49
C TRP A 164 -35.12 22.61 3.94
N CYS A 165 -34.79 21.38 4.31
CA CYS A 165 -35.54 20.19 3.91
C CYS A 165 -35.65 19.19 5.08
N THR A 166 -36.64 18.31 4.99
CA THR A 166 -36.81 17.20 5.94
C THR A 166 -35.73 16.14 5.73
N ALA A 167 -35.44 15.34 6.77
CA ALA A 167 -34.47 14.24 6.67
C ALA A 167 -34.92 13.20 5.63
N GLN A 168 -36.23 12.89 5.59
CA GLN A 168 -36.79 11.94 4.64
C GLN A 168 -36.71 12.42 3.19
N SER A 169 -36.68 13.72 2.96
CA SER A 169 -36.63 14.30 1.62
C SER A 169 -35.20 14.67 1.19
N ARG A 170 -34.23 14.55 2.10
CA ARG A 170 -32.83 14.91 1.87
C ARG A 170 -32.21 14.20 0.67
N PHE A 171 -32.47 12.91 0.49
CA PHE A 171 -31.82 12.10 -0.53
C PHE A 171 -32.82 11.44 -1.49
N GLY A 172 -32.47 11.46 -2.78
CA GLY A 172 -33.22 10.83 -3.86
C GLY A 172 -33.05 9.31 -3.92
N ARG A 173 -33.26 8.76 -5.12
CA ARG A 173 -33.12 7.32 -5.36
C ARG A 173 -31.66 6.87 -5.26
N GLN A 174 -31.47 5.64 -4.78
CA GLN A 174 -30.16 5.02 -4.61
C GLN A 174 -29.60 4.45 -5.92
N LEU A 175 -28.32 4.72 -6.15
CA LEU A 175 -27.46 3.94 -7.05
C LEU A 175 -26.52 3.11 -6.19
N ARG A 176 -26.64 1.79 -6.25
CA ARG A 176 -25.73 0.86 -5.56
C ARG A 176 -24.63 0.41 -6.52
N THR A 177 -23.37 0.49 -6.10
CA THR A 177 -22.21 0.08 -6.90
C THR A 177 -21.28 -0.77 -6.05
N THR A 178 -20.96 -1.97 -6.52
CA THR A 178 -20.08 -2.94 -5.87
C THR A 178 -18.71 -2.98 -6.54
N GLY A 179 -17.68 -3.48 -5.84
CA GLY A 179 -16.36 -3.68 -6.43
C GLY A 179 -15.60 -2.37 -6.65
N VAL A 180 -15.93 -1.31 -5.91
CA VAL A 180 -15.25 -0.02 -6.02
C VAL A 180 -13.92 -0.10 -5.31
N GLN A 181 -12.84 0.21 -6.01
CA GLN A 181 -11.49 0.23 -5.44
C GLN A 181 -10.99 1.67 -5.35
N HIS A 182 -10.51 2.06 -4.17
CA HIS A 182 -9.80 3.33 -3.99
C HIS A 182 -8.32 3.15 -4.38
N PRO A 183 -7.57 4.24 -4.64
CA PRO A 183 -6.14 4.13 -4.86
C PRO A 183 -5.44 3.41 -3.70
N THR A 184 -4.66 2.39 -4.04
CA THR A 184 -3.92 1.56 -3.09
C THR A 184 -2.92 2.39 -2.29
N PRO A 185 -2.57 2.00 -1.04
CA PRO A 185 -1.57 2.71 -0.25
C PRO A 185 -0.23 2.86 -0.97
N GLN A 186 0.43 3.99 -0.78
CA GLN A 186 1.71 4.30 -1.43
C GLN A 186 2.74 3.21 -1.11
N LEU A 187 3.42 2.70 -2.14
CA LEU A 187 4.59 1.84 -1.94
C LEU A 187 5.79 2.71 -1.59
N PHE A 188 6.55 2.27 -0.60
CA PHE A 188 7.82 2.88 -0.22
C PHE A 188 8.92 1.86 -0.41
N CYS A 189 10.09 2.32 -0.83
CA CYS A 189 11.30 1.50 -0.84
C CYS A 189 12.40 2.23 -0.10
N ILE A 190 13.29 1.45 0.50
CA ILE A 190 14.49 1.91 1.20
C ILE A 190 15.67 1.42 0.37
N VAL A 191 16.53 2.35 -0.02
CA VAL A 191 17.74 2.08 -0.78
C VAL A 191 18.94 2.35 0.12
N ASN A 192 19.86 1.41 0.19
CA ASN A 192 21.13 1.55 0.88
C ASN A 192 22.28 1.18 -0.08
N ARG A 193 23.42 1.84 0.03
CA ARG A 193 24.62 1.53 -0.77
C ARG A 193 25.83 1.41 0.15
N ASN A 194 26.55 0.30 0.01
CA ASN A 194 27.87 0.11 0.60
C ASN A 194 28.92 -0.05 -0.50
N GLU A 195 30.18 -0.32 -0.13
CA GLU A 195 31.29 -0.46 -1.09
C GLU A 195 31.07 -1.58 -2.13
N LYS A 196 30.27 -2.60 -1.81
CA LYS A 196 30.10 -3.79 -2.64
C LYS A 196 28.77 -3.81 -3.40
N HIS A 197 27.70 -3.32 -2.77
CA HIS A 197 26.33 -3.55 -3.21
C HIS A 197 25.42 -2.31 -3.02
N ILE A 198 24.42 -2.23 -3.90
CA ILE A 198 23.21 -1.42 -3.71
C ILE A 198 22.10 -2.38 -3.30
N MET A 199 21.49 -2.14 -2.14
CA MET A 199 20.41 -2.95 -1.58
C MET A 199 19.11 -2.17 -1.56
N VAL A 200 18.02 -2.84 -1.91
CA VAL A 200 16.66 -2.28 -1.94
C VAL A 200 15.74 -3.16 -1.13
N THR A 201 14.99 -2.54 -0.22
CA THR A 201 13.98 -3.21 0.62
C THR A 201 12.62 -2.54 0.44
N ALA A 202 11.56 -3.33 0.34
CA ALA A 202 10.19 -2.83 0.19
C ALA A 202 9.15 -3.78 0.80
N PRO A 203 8.04 -3.25 1.35
CA PRO A 203 6.97 -4.06 1.92
C PRO A 203 6.02 -4.58 0.84
N TYR A 204 5.59 -5.84 0.97
CA TYR A 204 4.49 -6.39 0.16
C TYR A 204 3.13 -5.80 0.57
N ALA A 205 2.16 -5.86 -0.33
CA ALA A 205 0.78 -5.49 -0.04
C ALA A 205 0.18 -6.38 1.05
N GLN A 206 -0.53 -5.76 2.00
CA GLN A 206 -1.20 -6.45 3.09
C GLN A 206 -2.69 -6.14 3.03
N THR A 207 -3.52 -7.17 2.91
CA THR A 207 -4.97 -7.06 2.90
C THR A 207 -5.55 -7.46 4.25
N VAL A 208 -6.56 -6.72 4.69
CA VAL A 208 -7.21 -6.92 5.99
C VAL A 208 -8.69 -7.25 5.82
N PHE A 209 -9.29 -7.92 6.79
CA PHE A 209 -10.72 -8.14 6.89
C PHE A 209 -11.14 -8.13 8.36
N ASN A 210 -12.14 -7.30 8.71
CA ASN A 210 -12.59 -7.08 10.08
C ASN A 210 -11.44 -6.80 11.08
N GLY A 211 -10.45 -6.00 10.66
CA GLY A 211 -9.29 -5.64 11.47
C GLY A 211 -8.20 -6.72 11.57
N ALA A 212 -8.40 -7.89 10.98
CA ALA A 212 -7.40 -8.97 10.96
C ALA A 212 -6.63 -9.03 9.63
N ASP A 213 -5.35 -9.39 9.68
CA ASP A 213 -4.58 -9.70 8.47
C ASP A 213 -5.08 -11.01 7.85
N VAL A 214 -5.45 -10.93 6.58
CA VAL A 214 -5.93 -12.07 5.80
C VAL A 214 -5.11 -12.28 4.54
N THR A 215 -3.94 -11.64 4.45
CA THR A 215 -3.00 -11.78 3.34
C THR A 215 -2.54 -13.22 3.24
N THR A 216 -2.36 -13.69 2.00
CA THR A 216 -1.79 -15.01 1.75
C THR A 216 -0.36 -15.06 2.30
N LYS A 217 -0.01 -16.20 2.92
CA LYS A 217 1.34 -16.46 3.44
C LYS A 217 1.89 -17.71 2.73
N PRO A 218 2.82 -17.57 1.76
CA PRO A 218 3.47 -16.35 1.27
C PRO A 218 2.54 -15.37 0.52
N PRO A 219 2.90 -14.06 0.46
CA PRO A 219 2.31 -13.11 -0.45
C PRO A 219 2.41 -13.61 -1.90
N ARG A 220 1.34 -13.42 -2.67
CA ARG A 220 1.28 -13.86 -4.07
C ARG A 220 1.78 -12.80 -5.05
N THR A 221 1.88 -11.54 -4.62
CA THR A 221 2.40 -10.44 -5.44
C THR A 221 3.90 -10.59 -5.65
N GLN A 222 4.40 -9.94 -6.70
CA GLN A 222 5.83 -9.85 -6.98
C GLN A 222 6.27 -8.40 -6.85
N LEU A 223 7.40 -8.18 -6.20
CA LEU A 223 8.05 -6.88 -6.13
C LEU A 223 9.25 -6.90 -7.08
N TRP A 224 9.43 -5.81 -7.82
CA TRP A 224 10.53 -5.61 -8.76
C TRP A 224 11.18 -4.26 -8.50
N ALA A 225 12.52 -4.20 -8.58
CA ALA A 225 13.29 -2.97 -8.50
C ALA A 225 13.81 -2.63 -9.90
N LEU A 226 13.64 -1.39 -10.32
CA LEU A 226 14.17 -0.84 -11.56
C LEU A 226 15.29 0.14 -11.19
N LEU A 227 16.51 -0.12 -11.67
CA LEU A 227 17.65 0.76 -11.48
C LEU A 227 17.80 1.69 -12.68
N TYR A 228 17.84 2.99 -12.43
CA TYR A 228 18.00 4.02 -13.45
C TYR A 228 19.27 4.83 -13.25
N ALA A 229 19.88 5.27 -14.35
CA ALA A 229 20.88 6.33 -14.37
C ALA A 229 20.27 7.65 -14.88
N GLN A 230 20.64 8.76 -14.25
CA GLN A 230 20.25 10.10 -14.71
C GLN A 230 21.20 10.57 -15.82
N VAL A 231 20.64 10.89 -16.99
CA VAL A 231 21.38 11.41 -18.13
C VAL A 231 20.85 12.79 -18.49
N LYS A 232 21.77 13.75 -18.68
CA LYS A 232 21.40 15.08 -19.13
C LYS A 232 21.10 15.07 -20.62
N ARG A 233 19.97 15.64 -21.04
CA ARG A 233 19.64 15.78 -22.47
C ARG A 233 20.69 16.64 -23.19
N ALA A 234 20.85 16.39 -24.49
CA ALA A 234 21.80 17.10 -25.35
C ALA A 234 21.58 18.63 -25.44
N ASP A 235 20.40 19.12 -25.05
CA ASP A 235 20.11 20.57 -24.98
C ASP A 235 20.40 21.18 -23.60
N ASP A 236 20.98 20.41 -22.67
CA ASP A 236 21.37 20.80 -21.32
C ASP A 236 20.22 21.28 -20.41
N ARG A 237 18.95 21.11 -20.84
CA ARG A 237 17.80 21.65 -20.12
C ARG A 237 17.24 20.75 -19.03
N GLU A 238 17.25 19.44 -19.26
CA GLU A 238 16.56 18.49 -18.41
C GLU A 238 17.34 17.18 -18.31
N TYR A 239 17.23 16.53 -17.16
CA TYR A 239 17.66 15.15 -16.99
C TYR A 239 16.57 14.17 -17.45
N ARG A 240 16.99 12.94 -17.76
CA ARG A 240 16.15 11.79 -18.11
C ARG A 240 16.69 10.54 -17.45
N ASN A 241 15.81 9.61 -17.16
CA ASN A 241 16.16 8.33 -16.56
C ASN A 241 16.33 7.28 -17.65
N VAL A 242 17.51 6.67 -17.70
CA VAL A 242 17.82 5.52 -18.56
C VAL A 242 17.82 4.28 -17.70
N LEU A 243 17.01 3.29 -18.06
CA LEU A 243 16.95 2.02 -17.33
C LEU A 243 18.26 1.25 -17.52
N LEU A 244 18.88 0.83 -16.42
CA LEU A 244 20.07 -0.02 -16.43
C LEU A 244 19.68 -1.49 -16.33
N ASP A 245 18.88 -1.85 -15.32
CA ASP A 245 18.47 -3.23 -15.05
C ASP A 245 17.20 -3.28 -14.20
N ASP A 246 16.56 -4.45 -14.20
CA ASP A 246 15.41 -4.80 -13.38
C ASP A 246 15.66 -6.09 -12.59
N GLN A 247 15.37 -6.06 -11.28
CA GLN A 247 15.62 -7.17 -10.37
C GLN A 247 14.37 -7.57 -9.61
N LEU A 248 14.11 -8.88 -9.52
CA LEU A 248 13.05 -9.44 -8.70
C LEU A 248 13.45 -9.36 -7.22
N PHE A 249 12.47 -9.07 -6.36
CA PHE A 249 12.65 -9.16 -4.91
C PHE A 249 12.57 -10.59 -4.42
N VAL A 250 13.54 -10.96 -3.59
CA VAL A 250 13.49 -12.17 -2.80
C VAL A 250 12.83 -11.86 -1.46
N ARG A 251 11.85 -12.67 -1.08
CA ARG A 251 11.21 -12.54 0.23
C ARG A 251 12.21 -12.82 1.35
N GLN A 252 12.26 -11.94 2.35
CA GLN A 252 13.01 -12.19 3.57
C GLN A 252 12.38 -13.38 4.33
N ARG A 253 13.13 -14.48 4.45
CA ARG A 253 12.71 -15.65 5.22
C ARG A 253 13.15 -15.49 6.68
N PRO A 254 12.35 -15.96 7.66
CA PRO A 254 12.79 -16.01 9.05
C PRO A 254 14.09 -16.79 9.15
N ALA A 255 15.01 -16.37 10.02
CA ALA A 255 16.24 -17.10 10.26
C ALA A 255 15.92 -18.52 10.74
N VAL A 256 16.41 -19.50 9.99
CA VAL A 256 16.30 -20.92 10.32
C VAL A 256 17.63 -21.38 10.91
N ASP A 257 17.59 -22.26 11.90
CA ASP A 257 18.76 -22.96 12.38
C ASP A 257 19.28 -23.90 11.28
N PRO A 258 20.51 -23.69 10.76
CA PRO A 258 21.06 -24.51 9.70
C PRO A 258 21.25 -25.98 10.11
N ALA A 259 21.36 -26.30 11.40
CA ALA A 259 21.55 -27.68 11.87
C ALA A 259 20.23 -28.44 12.00
N THR A 260 19.16 -27.77 12.42
CA THR A 260 17.88 -28.42 12.77
C THR A 260 16.73 -28.10 11.82
N GLY A 261 16.89 -27.09 10.96
CA GLY A 261 15.79 -26.57 10.14
C GLY A 261 14.69 -25.87 10.95
N ALA A 262 14.87 -25.70 12.27
CA ALA A 262 13.91 -25.04 13.13
C ALA A 262 14.00 -23.52 13.00
N ARG A 263 12.87 -22.82 13.01
CA ARG A 263 12.86 -21.35 13.02
C ARG A 263 13.50 -20.85 14.32
N LYS A 264 14.49 -19.97 14.24
CA LYS A 264 15.21 -19.45 15.43
C LYS A 264 14.35 -18.53 16.30
N PHE A 265 13.26 -18.00 15.75
CA PHE A 265 12.33 -17.13 16.47
C PHE A 265 10.90 -17.40 16.02
N ASN A 266 9.93 -17.27 16.94
CA ASN A 266 8.51 -17.13 16.62
C ASN A 266 8.31 -15.76 15.95
N SER A 267 8.57 -15.68 14.64
CA SER A 267 8.30 -14.47 13.86
C SER A 267 6.81 -14.19 13.86
N ASN A 268 6.39 -12.97 14.21
CA ASN A 268 5.00 -12.53 14.06
C ASN A 268 4.58 -12.72 12.59
N THR A 269 3.76 -13.73 12.33
CA THR A 269 3.33 -14.02 10.95
C THR A 269 2.36 -13.00 10.40
N ASP A 270 1.76 -12.16 11.27
CA ASP A 270 0.80 -11.11 10.90
C ASP A 270 1.49 -9.76 10.66
N GLY A 271 2.83 -9.72 10.81
CA GLY A 271 3.62 -8.56 10.46
C GLY A 271 3.73 -8.37 8.94
N ILE A 272 3.98 -7.12 8.54
CA ILE A 272 4.28 -6.77 7.14
C ILE A 272 5.48 -7.59 6.67
N GLN A 273 5.31 -8.27 5.54
CA GLN A 273 6.41 -9.01 4.91
C GLN A 273 7.20 -8.08 4.00
N TYR A 274 8.53 -8.22 4.05
CA TYR A 274 9.45 -7.43 3.24
C TYR A 274 10.14 -8.31 2.19
N GLY A 275 10.34 -7.73 1.02
CA GLY A 275 11.27 -8.25 0.04
C GLY A 275 12.62 -7.51 0.15
N ILE A 276 13.67 -8.17 -0.32
CA ILE A 276 14.99 -7.57 -0.53
C ILE A 276 15.54 -7.95 -1.91
N THR A 277 16.22 -7.02 -2.55
CA THR A 277 17.01 -7.26 -3.78
C THR A 277 18.16 -6.27 -3.87
N GLY A 278 19.00 -6.37 -4.88
CA GLY A 278 20.12 -5.46 -5.06
C GLY A 278 20.99 -5.77 -6.27
N TRP A 279 22.04 -4.97 -6.41
CA TRP A 279 23.06 -5.09 -7.45
C TRP A 279 24.45 -4.99 -6.84
N LYS A 280 25.44 -5.63 -7.46
CA LYS A 280 26.85 -5.38 -7.15
C LYS A 280 27.29 -4.08 -7.82
N ASN A 281 28.05 -3.25 -7.12
CA ASN A 281 28.58 -2.00 -7.68
C ASN A 281 29.36 -2.28 -8.98
N LYS A 282 30.21 -3.32 -9.00
CA LYS A 282 30.98 -3.71 -10.20
C LYS A 282 30.11 -3.99 -11.42
N ASP A 283 28.95 -4.61 -11.23
CA ASP A 283 28.02 -4.91 -12.32
C ASP A 283 27.39 -3.61 -12.83
N VAL A 284 27.03 -2.70 -11.93
CA VAL A 284 26.50 -1.37 -12.28
C VAL A 284 27.51 -0.53 -13.03
N GLU A 285 28.77 -0.50 -12.59
CA GLU A 285 29.85 0.20 -13.28
C GLU A 285 30.04 -0.34 -14.70
N LYS A 286 29.99 -1.67 -14.86
CA LYS A 286 30.04 -2.31 -16.17
C LYS A 286 28.86 -1.91 -17.06
N MET A 287 27.63 -1.91 -16.53
CA MET A 287 26.44 -1.48 -17.27
C MET A 287 26.52 -0.01 -17.70
N LEU A 288 27.04 0.87 -16.85
CA LEU A 288 27.27 2.27 -17.19
C LEU A 288 28.29 2.42 -18.33
N ILE A 289 29.42 1.71 -18.25
CA ILE A 289 30.45 1.70 -19.30
C ILE A 289 29.90 1.17 -20.63
N GLU A 290 29.11 0.08 -20.60
CA GLU A 290 28.48 -0.51 -21.78
C GLU A 290 27.52 0.47 -22.48
N LEU A 291 26.85 1.34 -21.71
CA LEU A 291 25.99 2.40 -22.22
C LEU A 291 26.75 3.72 -22.53
N GLY A 292 28.06 3.77 -22.32
CA GLY A 292 28.88 4.97 -22.51
C GLY A 292 28.61 6.08 -21.48
N LEU A 293 28.04 5.73 -20.32
CA LEU A 293 27.75 6.66 -19.23
C LEU A 293 28.92 6.75 -18.24
N PRO A 294 29.13 7.91 -17.60
CA PRO A 294 30.11 8.05 -16.54
C PRO A 294 29.84 7.09 -15.37
N ILE A 295 30.91 6.54 -14.79
CA ILE A 295 30.83 5.57 -13.67
C ILE A 295 30.26 6.23 -12.40
N ASP A 296 30.45 7.55 -12.27
CA ASP A 296 29.93 8.42 -11.21
C ASP A 296 28.54 9.00 -11.54
N SER A 297 27.84 8.45 -12.54
CA SER A 297 26.47 8.87 -12.84
C SER A 297 25.55 8.72 -11.63
N ASN A 298 24.68 9.71 -11.42
CA ASN A 298 23.63 9.61 -10.41
C ASN A 298 22.71 8.42 -10.75
N LEU A 299 22.32 7.71 -9.70
CA LEU A 299 21.46 6.54 -9.79
C LEU A 299 20.18 6.74 -8.96
N SER A 300 19.11 6.11 -9.40
CA SER A 300 17.84 6.08 -8.66
C SER A 300 17.13 4.76 -8.86
N VAL A 301 16.32 4.37 -7.88
CA VAL A 301 15.53 3.13 -7.92
C VAL A 301 14.05 3.46 -7.91
N LEU A 302 13.29 2.72 -8.74
CA LEU A 302 11.83 2.66 -8.67
C LEU A 302 11.41 1.23 -8.34
N THR A 303 10.55 1.05 -7.35
CA THR A 303 9.99 -0.25 -7.01
C THR A 303 8.57 -0.37 -7.54
N VAL A 304 8.24 -1.52 -8.12
CA VAL A 304 6.92 -1.83 -8.66
C VAL A 304 6.42 -3.13 -8.04
N GLU A 305 5.19 -3.10 -7.53
CA GLU A 305 4.49 -4.31 -7.09
C GLU A 305 3.50 -4.75 -8.17
N MET A 306 3.65 -5.99 -8.62
CA MET A 306 2.82 -6.63 -9.63
C MET A 306 1.72 -7.47 -8.98
N LEU A 307 0.52 -7.46 -9.59
CA LEU A 307 -0.55 -8.37 -9.20
C LEU A 307 -0.15 -9.83 -9.44
N PRO A 308 -0.70 -10.78 -8.66
CA PRO A 308 -0.38 -12.20 -8.82
C PRO A 308 -0.75 -12.73 -10.21
N THR A 309 0.13 -13.58 -10.77
CA THR A 309 -0.19 -14.39 -11.96
C THR A 309 -0.93 -15.66 -11.56
N TYR A 310 -1.62 -16.28 -12.53
CA TYR A 310 -2.40 -17.50 -12.32
C TYR A 310 -1.62 -18.62 -11.60
N GLU A 311 -0.34 -18.78 -11.93
CA GLU A 311 0.54 -19.80 -11.34
C GLU A 311 0.68 -19.68 -9.82
N LYS A 312 0.60 -18.46 -9.28
CA LYS A 312 0.70 -18.18 -7.83
C LYS A 312 -0.56 -18.60 -7.06
N PHE A 313 -1.65 -18.94 -7.73
CA PHE A 313 -2.86 -19.49 -7.10
C PHE A 313 -2.79 -21.02 -6.98
N TRP A 314 -2.05 -21.69 -7.85
CA TRP A 314 -1.99 -23.16 -7.91
C TRP A 314 -0.70 -23.76 -7.33
N SER A 315 0.29 -22.94 -6.97
CA SER A 315 1.51 -23.43 -6.33
C SER A 315 1.16 -24.07 -4.99
N LYS A 316 1.32 -25.40 -4.91
CA LYS A 316 1.17 -26.20 -3.69
C LYS A 316 1.88 -25.50 -2.54
N SER A 317 1.21 -25.41 -1.38
CA SER A 317 1.86 -25.05 -0.12
C SER A 317 3.21 -25.78 -0.02
N PRO A 318 4.32 -25.11 0.32
CA PRO A 318 5.61 -25.78 0.58
C PRO A 318 5.60 -26.71 1.81
N LEU A 319 4.42 -27.06 2.34
CA LEU A 319 4.21 -27.84 3.54
C LEU A 319 3.55 -29.17 3.20
N THR A 320 4.09 -29.91 2.22
CA THR A 320 3.91 -31.37 2.05
C THR A 320 4.98 -31.90 1.08
N ALA A 321 6.26 -31.63 1.37
CA ALA A 321 7.38 -32.20 0.64
C ALA A 321 8.37 -32.88 1.60
N ASN A 322 7.86 -33.65 2.56
CA ASN A 322 8.69 -34.49 3.43
C ASN A 322 8.08 -35.88 3.66
N ASP A 323 7.38 -36.41 2.67
CA ASP A 323 7.18 -37.85 2.54
C ASP A 323 8.10 -38.36 1.42
N ASN A 324 9.29 -38.85 1.79
CA ASN A 324 9.61 -40.24 1.50
C ASN A 324 10.88 -40.74 2.22
N PRO A 325 10.97 -42.07 2.46
CA PRO A 325 11.69 -42.65 3.58
C PRO A 325 13.05 -43.26 3.17
N THR A 326 13.89 -43.51 4.20
CA THR A 326 15.10 -44.37 4.24
C THR A 326 16.37 -43.83 3.55
N PHE A 327 17.62 -43.95 4.03
CA PHE A 327 18.32 -44.85 4.97
C PHE A 327 19.57 -44.16 5.59
N SER A 328 19.94 -44.55 6.83
CA SER A 328 21.30 -44.67 7.42
C SER A 328 22.19 -43.40 7.58
N ARG A 329 22.95 -43.17 8.67
CA ARG A 329 23.62 -44.03 9.65
C ARG A 329 23.99 -43.17 10.88
N VAL A 330 23.79 -43.72 12.07
CA VAL A 330 24.24 -43.14 13.35
C VAL A 330 25.71 -43.50 13.56
N ASN A 331 26.52 -42.53 14.00
CA ASN A 331 27.81 -42.76 14.68
C ASN A 331 27.88 -41.83 15.90
N PRO A 332 28.09 -42.34 17.12
CA PRO A 332 28.29 -41.53 18.32
C PRO A 332 29.79 -41.38 18.62
N GLY A 333 30.23 -40.16 18.91
CA GLY A 333 31.60 -39.88 19.34
C GLY A 333 31.67 -38.55 20.09
N LEU A 334 31.20 -38.53 21.34
CA LEU A 334 31.39 -37.39 22.24
C LEU A 334 32.64 -37.65 23.11
N GLY A 335 33.69 -36.89 22.86
CA GLY A 335 34.87 -36.81 23.72
C GLY A 335 34.59 -35.93 24.94
N LEU A 336 34.74 -36.52 26.14
CA LEU A 336 34.79 -35.84 27.43
C LEU A 336 36.07 -34.99 27.53
N LEU A 337 35.94 -33.70 27.83
CA LEU A 337 37.06 -32.87 28.31
C LEU A 337 37.01 -32.78 29.84
N ASN A 338 38.05 -33.33 30.46
CA ASN A 338 38.37 -33.23 31.88
C ASN A 338 38.79 -31.79 32.23
N LEU A 339 38.12 -31.16 33.19
CA LEU A 339 38.64 -29.99 33.88
C LEU A 339 39.36 -30.40 35.17
N LYS A 340 40.66 -30.09 35.26
CA LYS A 340 41.34 -29.93 36.55
C LYS A 340 42.19 -28.67 36.59
N GLN A 341 41.96 -27.94 37.70
CA GLN A 341 42.85 -27.08 38.46
C GLN A 341 43.19 -25.66 37.94
N GLY A 342 42.56 -24.69 38.61
CA GLY A 342 43.28 -23.65 39.35
C GLY A 342 43.81 -22.47 38.56
N MET A 343 42.95 -21.50 38.24
CA MET A 343 43.39 -20.15 37.85
C MET A 343 42.86 -19.11 38.83
N SER A 344 43.72 -18.19 39.24
CA SER A 344 43.38 -17.13 40.20
C SER A 344 42.31 -16.18 39.65
N ILE A 345 41.38 -15.77 40.51
CA ILE A 345 40.22 -14.93 40.19
C ILE A 345 40.66 -13.55 39.61
N GLN A 346 41.87 -13.09 39.93
CA GLN A 346 42.42 -11.83 39.39
C GLN A 346 42.79 -11.94 37.90
N TYR A 347 43.42 -13.04 37.48
CA TYR A 347 43.76 -13.27 36.07
C TYR A 347 42.51 -13.53 35.22
N PHE A 348 41.50 -14.18 35.79
CA PHE A 348 40.21 -14.39 35.11
C PHE A 348 39.46 -13.07 34.88
N LYS A 349 39.45 -12.15 35.85
CA LYS A 349 38.80 -10.84 35.68
C LYS A 349 39.48 -9.95 34.64
N ASN A 350 40.81 -9.97 34.57
CA ASN A 350 41.55 -9.24 33.54
C ASN A 350 41.41 -9.89 32.15
N ALA A 351 41.37 -11.23 32.08
CA ALA A 351 41.12 -11.95 30.83
C ALA A 351 39.68 -11.75 30.30
N VAL A 352 38.67 -11.72 31.19
CA VAL A 352 37.27 -11.49 30.80
C VAL A 352 37.05 -10.03 30.34
N GLY A 353 37.74 -9.06 30.95
CA GLY A 353 37.63 -7.64 30.56
C GLY A 353 38.23 -7.30 29.18
N GLU A 354 39.31 -7.98 28.76
CA GLU A 354 39.86 -7.84 27.39
C GLU A 354 39.12 -8.70 26.36
N VAL A 355 38.60 -9.87 26.79
CA VAL A 355 37.79 -10.75 25.93
C VAL A 355 36.44 -10.12 25.62
N ASP A 356 35.79 -9.36 26.51
CA ASP A 356 34.50 -8.74 26.21
C ASP A 356 34.57 -7.71 25.09
N LYS A 357 35.59 -6.84 25.05
CA LYS A 357 35.73 -5.85 23.96
C LYS A 357 36.11 -6.51 22.64
N GLY A 358 37.07 -7.44 22.65
CA GLY A 358 37.49 -8.17 21.44
C GLY A 358 36.46 -9.20 20.94
N ALA A 359 35.64 -9.78 21.81
CA ALA A 359 34.57 -10.69 21.45
C ALA A 359 33.37 -9.93 20.89
N THR A 360 33.03 -8.75 21.42
CA THR A 360 31.99 -7.90 20.86
C THR A 360 32.36 -7.43 19.44
N GLU A 361 33.61 -6.97 19.23
CA GLU A 361 34.10 -6.60 17.90
C GLU A 361 34.19 -7.80 16.94
N ARG A 362 34.65 -8.97 17.40
CA ARG A 362 34.66 -10.19 16.59
C ARG A 362 33.24 -10.66 16.27
N GLN A 363 32.31 -10.56 17.20
CA GLN A 363 30.91 -10.92 17.01
C GLN A 363 30.23 -9.97 16.02
N GLN A 364 30.47 -8.66 16.15
CA GLN A 364 30.03 -7.67 15.17
C GLN A 364 30.63 -7.92 13.78
N LYS A 365 31.93 -8.25 13.70
CA LYS A 365 32.58 -8.63 12.42
C LYS A 365 32.01 -9.92 11.84
N LEU A 366 31.71 -10.92 12.66
CA LEU A 366 31.08 -12.18 12.25
C LEU A 366 29.62 -11.97 11.79
N GLU A 367 28.86 -11.15 12.50
CA GLU A 367 27.49 -10.77 12.14
C GLU A 367 27.47 -9.95 10.86
N ALA A 368 28.39 -8.99 10.69
CA ALA A 368 28.57 -8.23 9.46
C ALA A 368 28.98 -9.13 8.28
N GLN A 369 29.95 -10.04 8.47
CA GLN A 369 30.32 -11.01 7.43
C GLN A 369 29.16 -11.97 7.09
N ARG A 370 28.36 -12.36 8.07
CA ARG A 370 27.17 -13.18 7.85
C ARG A 370 26.10 -12.40 7.10
N GLN A 371 25.92 -11.13 7.41
CA GLN A 371 24.98 -10.24 6.74
C GLN A 371 25.41 -10.01 5.29
N LEU A 372 26.69 -9.74 5.03
CA LEU A 372 27.24 -9.61 3.67
C LEU A 372 27.04 -10.89 2.84
N ARG A 373 27.29 -12.08 3.42
CA ARG A 373 27.02 -13.35 2.72
C ARG A 373 25.52 -13.57 2.46
N MET A 374 24.65 -13.11 3.36
CA MET A 374 23.19 -13.17 3.14
C MET A 374 22.76 -12.21 2.04
N GLU A 375 23.27 -10.98 2.03
CA GLU A 375 23.03 -9.98 1.00
C GLU A 375 23.49 -10.45 -0.38
N GLU A 376 24.72 -10.96 -0.50
CA GLU A 376 25.21 -11.58 -1.73
C GLU A 376 24.35 -12.79 -2.15
N GLY A 377 23.90 -13.59 -1.18
CA GLY A 377 22.98 -14.70 -1.43
C GLY A 377 21.65 -14.25 -2.04
N PHE A 378 21.07 -13.16 -1.55
CA PHE A 378 19.84 -12.59 -2.10
C PHE A 378 20.03 -12.04 -3.51
N ILE A 379 21.13 -11.33 -3.76
CA ILE A 379 21.44 -10.79 -5.10
C ILE A 379 21.65 -11.93 -6.08
N ASN A 380 22.47 -12.92 -5.73
CA ASN A 380 22.74 -14.06 -6.61
C ASN A 380 21.47 -14.90 -6.86
N GLN A 381 20.58 -15.02 -5.86
CA GLN A 381 19.29 -15.69 -6.06
C GLN A 381 18.38 -14.90 -7.00
N ALA A 382 18.28 -13.58 -6.83
CA ALA A 382 17.49 -12.71 -7.71
C ALA A 382 17.99 -12.77 -9.16
N GLN A 383 19.30 -12.81 -9.34
CA GLN A 383 19.96 -12.85 -10.66
C GLN A 383 19.99 -14.24 -11.31
N GLY A 384 19.95 -15.32 -10.52
CA GLY A 384 20.20 -16.69 -10.98
C GLY A 384 18.98 -17.43 -11.54
N GLU A 385 17.77 -16.91 -11.33
CA GLU A 385 16.54 -17.51 -11.84
C GLU A 385 16.12 -16.77 -13.13
N GLU A 386 15.98 -17.49 -14.25
CA GLU A 386 15.40 -16.96 -15.49
C GLU A 386 13.91 -16.70 -15.28
N TRP A 387 13.58 -15.52 -14.77
CA TRP A 387 12.21 -15.05 -14.64
C TRP A 387 11.76 -14.33 -15.91
N ILE A 388 10.50 -14.52 -16.25
CA ILE A 388 9.79 -13.61 -17.16
C ILE A 388 9.89 -12.21 -16.56
N ARG A 389 10.41 -11.23 -17.32
CA ARG A 389 10.62 -9.84 -16.88
C ARG A 389 9.44 -8.95 -17.33
N PRO A 390 8.44 -8.71 -16.47
CA PRO A 390 7.20 -8.05 -16.87
C PRO A 390 7.32 -6.54 -17.05
N LEU A 391 8.43 -5.94 -16.61
CA LEU A 391 8.66 -4.50 -16.69
C LEU A 391 9.60 -4.12 -17.83
N THR A 392 10.16 -5.11 -18.53
CA THR A 392 11.05 -4.92 -19.67
C THR A 392 10.56 -5.72 -20.88
N ALA A 393 10.79 -7.03 -20.90
CA ALA A 393 10.47 -7.90 -22.03
C ALA A 393 8.97 -8.04 -22.30
N GLU A 394 8.14 -8.02 -21.26
CA GLU A 394 6.68 -8.17 -21.39
C GLU A 394 5.89 -6.98 -20.84
N LEU A 395 6.39 -5.77 -21.02
CA LEU A 395 5.71 -4.58 -20.53
C LEU A 395 4.25 -4.51 -21.05
N GLY A 396 3.30 -4.50 -20.12
CA GLY A 396 1.87 -4.48 -20.41
C GLY A 396 1.18 -5.86 -20.42
N SER A 397 1.93 -6.97 -20.34
CA SER A 397 1.33 -8.31 -20.19
C SER A 397 0.77 -8.55 -18.79
N GLN A 398 1.35 -7.89 -17.79
CA GLN A 398 0.97 -8.02 -16.38
C GLN A 398 0.42 -6.70 -15.82
N ARG A 399 -0.41 -6.82 -14.78
CA ARG A 399 -1.03 -5.67 -14.12
C ARG A 399 -0.18 -5.19 -12.94
N ILE A 400 0.09 -3.90 -12.91
CA ILE A 400 0.74 -3.23 -11.79
C ILE A 400 -0.29 -2.99 -10.67
N LEU A 401 0.05 -3.37 -9.45
CA LEU A 401 -0.75 -3.08 -8.25
C LEU A 401 -0.45 -1.66 -7.72
N ARG A 402 0.83 -1.31 -7.60
CA ARG A 402 1.31 0.01 -7.15
C ARG A 402 2.79 0.22 -7.48
N THR A 403 3.20 1.48 -7.47
CA THR A 403 4.59 1.91 -7.69
C THR A 403 5.08 2.77 -6.54
N SER A 404 6.38 2.72 -6.25
CA SER A 404 7.01 3.66 -5.32
C SER A 404 7.20 5.03 -5.98
N THR A 405 7.66 6.01 -5.18
CA THR A 405 8.35 7.16 -5.74
C THR A 405 9.72 6.74 -6.26
N LEU A 406 10.30 7.57 -7.12
CA LEU A 406 11.71 7.45 -7.47
C LEU A 406 12.55 7.83 -6.25
N VAL A 407 13.46 6.96 -5.84
CA VAL A 407 14.33 7.14 -4.67
C VAL A 407 15.79 7.19 -5.16
N PRO A 408 16.55 8.24 -4.81
CA PRO A 408 17.94 8.34 -5.22
C PRO A 408 18.77 7.29 -4.49
N VAL A 409 19.73 6.68 -5.18
CA VAL A 409 20.72 5.82 -4.55
C VAL A 409 21.71 6.70 -3.80
N PRO A 410 21.91 6.53 -2.48
CA PRO A 410 22.85 7.35 -1.74
C PRO A 410 24.30 7.07 -2.17
N GLU A 411 25.18 8.03 -1.87
CA GLU A 411 26.62 7.78 -1.87
C GLU A 411 26.98 6.69 -0.85
N ILE A 412 28.18 6.11 -0.96
CA ILE A 412 28.65 5.07 -0.06
C ILE A 412 28.76 5.66 1.36
N CYS A 413 27.81 5.36 2.24
CA CYS A 413 27.72 5.96 3.57
C CYS A 413 28.75 5.43 4.57
N CYS A 414 29.41 4.30 4.28
CA CYS A 414 30.41 3.69 5.14
C CYS A 414 31.55 3.14 4.29
N SER A 415 32.73 3.77 4.35
CA SER A 415 33.97 3.08 4.04
C SER A 415 34.26 2.11 5.18
N GLU A 416 34.58 0.84 4.90
CA GLU A 416 34.96 -0.15 5.93
C GLU A 416 36.20 0.26 6.72
#